data_AF-A0A4U9D723-F1
#
_entry.id   AF-A0A4U9D723-F1
#
_cell.length_a   1.000
_cell.length_b   1.000
_cell.length_c   1.000
_cell.angle_alpha   90.00
_cell.angle_beta   90.00
_cell.angle_gamma   90.00
#
_symmetry.space_group_name_H-M   'P 1'
#
loop_
_entity.id
_entity.type
_entity.pdbx_description
1 polymer ?
#
loop_
_entity_poly.entity_id
_entity_poly.type
_entity_poly.pdbx_seq_one_letter_code
_entity_poly.pdbx_strand_id
1 'polypeptide(L)'
;MVVVETILAVRPRQVDFKWAFDRQAGTVSNSGNTWFKLLIKPGCGATEEDGDAWYLRPGDVVRQAALRQPGDKYIIYNDQFIKISNDCPSPSAGG
;
A
#
# COMPACT_ATOMS: atom_id res chain seq x y z
N MET A 1 25.78 -27.73 -2.76
CA MET A 1 25.24 -27.36 -1.43
C MET A 1 24.27 -26.22 -1.66
N VAL A 2 22.98 -26.41 -1.42
CA VAL A 2 21.98 -25.34 -1.50
C VAL A 2 21.91 -24.72 -0.11
N VAL A 3 22.20 -23.43 0.00
CA VAL A 3 22.07 -22.66 1.24
C VAL A 3 20.65 -22.08 1.23
N VAL A 4 19.80 -22.55 2.14
CA VAL A 4 18.45 -22.01 2.32
C VAL A 4 18.53 -20.99 3.45
N GLU A 5 18.42 -19.70 3.10
CA GLU A 5 18.34 -18.62 4.09
C GLU A 5 16.89 -18.47 4.56
N THR A 6 16.63 -18.83 5.82
CA THR A 6 15.31 -18.63 6.44
C THR A 6 15.30 -17.28 7.14
N ILE A 7 14.54 -16.31 6.62
CA ILE A 7 14.36 -15.01 7.26
C ILE A 7 13.26 -15.13 8.33
N LEU A 8 13.63 -15.04 9.61
CA LEU A 8 12.67 -14.97 10.71
C LEU A 8 12.16 -13.53 10.88
N ALA A 9 10.93 -13.26 10.44
CA ALA A 9 10.28 -11.98 10.67
C ALA A 9 9.72 -11.92 12.11
N VAL A 10 10.31 -11.08 12.96
CA VAL A 10 9.80 -10.82 14.32
C VAL A 10 8.72 -9.74 14.24
N ARG A 11 7.48 -10.03 14.66
CA ARG A 11 6.43 -8.98 14.79
C ARG A 11 6.67 -8.21 16.10
N PRO A 12 6.70 -6.87 16.09
CA PRO A 12 6.78 -6.08 17.32
C PRO A 12 5.65 -6.47 18.29
N ARG A 13 5.95 -6.58 19.59
CA ARG A 13 4.94 -6.90 20.62
C ARG A 13 3.79 -5.88 20.67
N GLN A 14 4.09 -4.62 20.31
CA GLN A 14 3.12 -3.56 20.10
C GLN A 14 3.26 -3.07 18.66
N VAL A 15 2.26 -3.36 17.84
CA VAL A 15 2.20 -2.90 16.46
C VAL A 15 1.83 -1.41 16.43
N ASP A 16 2.63 -0.61 15.75
CA ASP A 16 2.36 0.77 15.41
C ASP A 16 2.21 0.86 13.88
N PHE A 17 0.97 0.71 13.39
CA PHE A 17 0.65 0.77 11.98
C PHE A 17 0.41 2.24 11.58
N LYS A 18 1.43 2.86 10.98
CA LYS A 18 1.41 4.26 10.54
C LYS A 18 1.97 4.40 9.14
N TRP A 19 1.36 5.27 8.36
CA TRP A 19 1.76 5.59 7.01
C TRP A 19 1.40 7.05 6.71
N ALA A 20 2.09 7.63 5.73
CA ALA A 20 1.75 8.95 5.21
C ALA A 20 1.69 8.91 3.68
N PHE A 21 0.68 9.58 3.12
CA PHE A 21 0.51 9.75 1.68
C PHE A 21 0.64 11.22 1.33
N ASP A 22 1.62 11.56 0.49
CA ASP A 22 1.79 12.88 -0.09
C ASP A 22 1.52 12.80 -1.59
N ARG A 23 0.35 13.33 -1.99
CA ARG A 23 -0.08 13.34 -3.38
C ARG A 23 0.77 14.28 -4.24
N GLN A 24 1.23 15.41 -3.71
CA GLN A 24 2.01 16.37 -4.49
C GLN A 24 3.40 15.80 -4.79
N ALA A 25 4.05 15.21 -3.78
CA ALA A 25 5.31 14.50 -3.96
C ALA A 25 5.13 13.20 -4.77
N GLY A 26 3.95 12.58 -4.72
CA GLY A 26 3.66 11.27 -5.29
C GLY A 26 4.36 10.18 -4.48
N THR A 27 4.25 10.24 -3.15
CA THR A 27 4.94 9.33 -2.23
C THR A 27 4.01 8.71 -1.20
N VAL A 28 4.32 7.46 -0.84
CA VAL A 28 3.77 6.80 0.35
C VAL A 28 4.95 6.38 1.21
N SER A 29 4.94 6.74 2.48
CA SER A 29 5.96 6.36 3.44
C SER A 29 5.39 5.51 4.56
N ASN A 30 6.20 4.57 5.04
CA ASN A 30 5.91 3.79 6.23
C ASN A 30 6.61 4.43 7.45
N SER A 31 5.82 5.14 8.27
CA SER A 31 6.27 5.77 9.51
C SER A 31 5.97 4.91 10.75
N GLY A 32 5.46 3.70 10.55
CA GLY A 32 5.17 2.72 11.60
C GLY A 32 6.32 1.76 11.86
N ASN A 33 6.05 0.73 12.66
CA ASN A 33 7.02 -0.32 13.02
C ASN A 33 6.69 -1.70 12.42
N THR A 34 5.68 -1.77 11.54
CA THR A 34 5.25 -2.98 10.85
C THR A 34 5.30 -2.76 9.35
N TRP A 35 5.27 -3.83 8.56
CA TRP A 35 5.24 -3.73 7.10
C TRP A 35 3.81 -3.74 6.57
N PHE A 36 3.61 -3.19 5.39
CA PHE A 36 2.34 -3.28 4.66
C PHE A 36 2.58 -3.33 3.15
N LYS A 37 1.56 -3.73 2.39
CA LYS A 37 1.59 -3.72 0.93
C LYS A 37 0.85 -2.49 0.42
N LEU A 38 1.45 -1.73 -0.47
CA LEU A 38 0.81 -0.66 -1.24
C LEU A 38 0.38 -1.23 -2.58
N LEU A 39 -0.89 -1.02 -2.96
CA LEU A 39 -1.44 -1.37 -4.25
C LEU A 39 -1.89 -0.07 -4.94
N ILE A 40 -1.38 0.19 -6.15
CA ILE A 40 -1.78 1.33 -6.98
C ILE A 40 -2.44 0.79 -8.24
N LYS A 41 -3.70 1.15 -8.45
CA LYS A 41 -4.42 0.80 -9.67
C LYS A 41 -4.32 1.94 -10.70
N PRO A 42 -4.23 1.63 -12.01
CA PRO A 42 -4.05 2.63 -13.07
C PRO A 42 -5.28 3.53 -13.30
N GLY A 43 -6.43 3.24 -12.68
CA GLY A 43 -7.64 4.04 -12.81
C GLY A 43 -8.76 3.60 -11.85
N CYS A 44 -9.91 4.27 -11.96
CA CYS A 44 -11.11 3.98 -11.19
C CYS A 44 -11.83 2.76 -11.78
N GLY A 45 -11.92 1.66 -11.01
CA GLY A 45 -12.58 0.43 -11.46
C GLY A 45 -11.68 -0.62 -12.14
N ALA A 46 -10.36 -0.41 -12.15
CA ALA A 46 -9.42 -1.46 -12.55
C ALA A 46 -9.45 -2.64 -11.57
N THR A 47 -9.19 -3.85 -12.06
CA THR A 47 -9.15 -5.04 -11.21
C THR A 47 -7.91 -5.01 -10.31
N GLU A 48 -7.83 -5.89 -9.31
CA GLU A 48 -6.63 -5.99 -8.47
C GLU A 48 -5.41 -6.49 -9.24
N GLU A 49 -5.63 -7.26 -10.31
CA GLU A 49 -4.60 -7.86 -11.16
C GLU A 49 -3.91 -6.82 -12.06
N ASP A 50 -4.58 -5.70 -12.32
CA ASP A 50 -4.05 -4.58 -13.12
C ASP A 50 -3.22 -3.58 -12.28
N GLY A 51 -3.12 -3.81 -10.97
CA GLY A 51 -2.48 -2.89 -10.03
C GLY A 51 -1.02 -3.24 -9.74
N ASP A 52 -0.15 -2.24 -9.74
CA ASP A 52 1.22 -2.39 -9.28
C ASP A 52 1.27 -2.48 -7.74
N ALA A 53 2.14 -3.34 -7.22
CA ALA A 53 2.26 -3.58 -5.79
C ALA A 53 3.68 -3.41 -5.25
N TRP A 54 3.78 -2.80 -4.07
CA TRP A 54 5.03 -2.61 -3.33
C TRP A 54 4.88 -3.07 -1.89
N TYR A 55 5.92 -3.68 -1.33
CA TYR A 55 6.00 -3.94 0.11
C TYR A 55 6.83 -2.84 0.78
N LEU A 56 6.26 -2.17 1.78
CA LEU A 56 6.94 -1.12 2.53
C LEU A 56 7.24 -1.63 3.95
N ARG A 57 8.52 -1.72 4.30
CA ARG A 57 8.99 -1.96 5.67
C ARG A 57 9.08 -0.63 6.43
N PRO A 58 9.23 -0.64 7.77
CA PRO A 58 9.45 0.57 8.56
C PRO A 58 10.57 1.44 7.97
N GLY A 59 10.25 2.71 7.70
CA GLY A 59 11.17 3.68 7.11
C GLY A 59 11.23 3.68 5.57
N ASP A 60 10.67 2.69 4.87
CA ASP A 60 10.65 2.68 3.41
C ASP A 60 9.72 3.79 2.87
N VAL A 61 10.10 4.36 1.71
CA VAL A 61 9.33 5.35 0.97
C VAL A 61 9.21 4.92 -0.48
N VAL A 62 7.97 4.75 -0.95
CA VAL A 62 7.67 4.51 -2.37
C VAL A 62 7.35 5.84 -3.03
N ARG A 63 7.97 6.09 -4.18
CA ARG A 63 7.70 7.27 -5.02
C ARG A 63 7.31 6.82 -6.41
N GLN A 64 6.11 7.18 -6.85
CA GLN A 64 5.57 6.79 -8.15
C GLN A 64 4.77 7.91 -8.78
N ALA A 65 4.88 8.07 -10.10
CA ALA A 65 4.09 9.07 -10.83
C ALA A 65 2.58 8.79 -10.72
N ALA A 66 2.20 7.51 -10.71
CA ALA A 66 0.81 7.06 -10.56
C ALA A 66 0.17 7.47 -9.22
N LEU A 67 0.97 7.71 -8.17
CA LEU A 67 0.47 8.23 -6.89
C LEU A 67 -0.10 9.66 -7.01
N ARG A 68 0.34 10.42 -8.02
CA ARG A 68 -0.17 11.78 -8.27
C ARG A 68 -1.47 11.75 -9.09
N GLN A 69 -1.64 10.72 -9.91
CA GLN A 69 -2.77 10.58 -10.83
C GLN A 69 -4.03 10.10 -10.09
N PRO A 70 -5.23 10.46 -10.58
CA PRO A 70 -6.47 9.86 -10.11
C PRO A 70 -6.47 8.34 -10.32
N GLY A 71 -7.03 7.58 -9.38
CA GLY A 71 -7.08 6.12 -9.44
C GLY A 71 -7.19 5.51 -8.06
N ASP A 72 -7.64 4.26 -7.97
CA ASP A 72 -7.77 3.59 -6.67
C ASP A 72 -6.40 3.19 -6.11
N LYS A 73 -6.15 3.58 -4.86
CA LYS A 73 -4.91 3.30 -4.14
C LYS A 73 -5.25 2.70 -2.79
N TYR A 74 -4.62 1.58 -2.47
CA TYR A 74 -4.90 0.85 -1.24
C TYR A 74 -3.63 0.52 -0.49
N ILE A 75 -3.70 0.58 0.83
CA ILE A 75 -2.78 -0.12 1.71
C ILE A 75 -3.46 -1.41 2.14
N ILE A 76 -2.77 -2.53 1.93
CA ILE A 76 -3.18 -3.85 2.38
C ILE A 76 -2.40 -4.16 3.64
N TYR A 77 -3.11 -4.28 4.75
CA TYR A 77 -2.56 -4.62 6.05
C TYR A 77 -3.51 -5.55 6.79
N ASN A 78 -2.98 -6.66 7.33
CA ASN A 78 -3.76 -7.65 8.08
C ASN A 78 -5.04 -8.11 7.34
N ASP A 79 -4.88 -8.43 6.05
CA ASP A 79 -5.96 -8.83 5.12
C ASP A 79 -7.06 -7.78 4.90
N GLN A 80 -6.83 -6.53 5.32
CA GLN A 80 -7.74 -5.40 5.09
C GLN A 80 -7.22 -4.48 4.00
N PHE A 81 -8.12 -4.01 3.15
CA PHE A 81 -7.86 -2.99 2.13
C PHE A 81 -8.26 -1.61 2.65
N ILE A 82 -7.27 -0.75 2.86
CA ILE A 82 -7.42 0.60 3.38
C ILE A 82 -7.26 1.56 2.21
N LYS A 83 -8.34 2.20 1.77
CA LYS A 83 -8.30 3.18 0.68
C LYS A 83 -7.58 4.45 1.15
N ILE A 84 -6.53 4.86 0.41
CA ILE A 84 -5.69 6.02 0.79
C ILE A 84 -5.99 7.29 -0.02
N SER A 85 -6.76 7.19 -1.09
CA SER A 85 -7.23 8.34 -1.87
C SER A 85 -8.69 8.20 -2.27
N ASN A 86 -9.43 9.31 -2.20
CA ASN A 86 -10.84 9.40 -2.62
C ASN A 86 -10.99 9.87 -4.07
N ASP A 87 -10.08 9.43 -4.94
CA ASP A 87 -10.05 9.86 -6.35
C ASP A 87 -11.20 9.28 -7.19
N CYS A 88 -11.66 8.10 -6.79
CA CYS A 88 -12.67 7.35 -7.49
C CYS A 88 -13.93 7.27 -6.64
N PRO A 89 -15.13 7.51 -7.22
CA PRO A 89 -16.37 7.25 -6.51
C PRO A 89 -16.33 5.80 -6.02
N SER A 90 -16.69 5.56 -4.75
CA SER A 90 -16.86 4.17 -4.31
C SER A 90 -17.87 3.51 -5.27
N PRO A 91 -17.73 2.23 -5.61
CA PRO A 91 -18.82 1.52 -6.25
C PRO A 91 -20.01 1.67 -5.30
N SER A 92 -20.93 2.57 -5.65
CA SER A 92 -22.20 2.72 -4.96
C SER A 92 -22.85 1.36 -5.09
N ALA A 93 -23.06 0.69 -3.95
CA ALA A 93 -24.04 -0.39 -3.87
C ALA A 93 -25.30 0.10 -4.60
N GLY A 94 -25.72 -0.66 -5.61
CA GLY A 94 -26.77 -0.27 -6.54
C GLY A 94 -28.04 0.21 -5.84
N GLY A 95 -28.73 1.14 -6.50
CA GLY A 95 -30.18 1.30 -6.38
C GLY A 95 -30.88 0.36 -7.35
#